data_AF-A0A6J5YMG2-F1
#
_entry.id   AF-A0A6J5YMG2-F1
#
_cell.length_a   1.000
_cell.length_b   1.000
_cell.length_c   1.000
_cell.angle_alpha   90.00
_cell.angle_beta   90.00
_cell.angle_gamma   90.00
#
_symmetry.space_group_name_H-M   'P 1'
#
loop_
_entity.id
_entity.type
_entity.pdbx_description
1 polymer ?
#
loop_
_entity_poly.entity_id
_entity_poly.type
_entity_poly.pdbx_seq_one_letter_code
_entity_poly.pdbx_strand_id
1 'polypeptide(L)'
;MRIRRIIAKGVLFALTLTLIPVSANSAQKITPGSTCKVLNQKIAYSNRSYTCIKSGKKLVWNKGAATPIPTASATPTPTASATPTPTPVKQVFYKAPDSVAISTINDIEGCAVGFDSNGTQVTTPILQALVNKVWLDVKTVEIGWKKTCNRLDLPMNSYLAYAKARLESNLTLRWKFIGPVNILGRDAQGNGVGAPFEFSNAQILQAHPVTGDYGITWSNITSRIKDISAAAWTDAQNTLARNQSIPDVYKGFASYLSPGALSTDPLIGKAAVLIKRTMALYANVVRAKNVYFVATTIEEQVATLAKIEKSYPDALLALTRSLNSIYGIDVGDGVVAGSVFIQTRCDRSDFERNAFSQPTNSSPSITTSVITVSVCPLNADDERVAVHIAAHEYVHTIQVAFHPGGNIHNTQPCWMTEGEPEWSQAVVADDFNTYLLLQHFRPYTIGQGGLNPTDSNQLIWTRQEIETYLKDSADVSTCQKRDNWAYSYSLGAATVEALVALGGSESVFALDERLSAGQSINEAFSDVYGITWDAAVPILSEVVAEKITKSFSSQALTYQTKP
;
A
#
# COMPACT_ATOMS: atom_id res chain seq x y z
N MET A 1 11.46 -13.13 -66.80
CA MET A 1 11.32 -12.20 -65.65
C MET A 1 11.25 -13.09 -64.40
N ARG A 2 12.15 -13.11 -63.41
CA ARG A 2 13.27 -12.22 -62.98
C ARG A 2 12.85 -10.93 -62.25
N ILE A 3 12.40 -11.05 -60.99
CA ILE A 3 12.63 -10.07 -59.90
C ILE A 3 12.53 -10.76 -58.51
N ARG A 4 13.63 -10.66 -57.73
CA ARG A 4 13.75 -10.52 -56.25
C ARG A 4 12.65 -11.16 -55.37
N ARG A 5 12.86 -12.18 -54.52
CA ARG A 5 14.05 -12.91 -54.02
C ARG A 5 15.04 -12.15 -53.10
N ILE A 6 14.59 -11.17 -52.30
CA ILE A 6 15.47 -10.36 -51.41
C ILE A 6 15.11 -10.34 -49.91
N ILE A 7 13.83 -10.43 -49.51
CA ILE A 7 13.41 -10.09 -48.13
C ILE A 7 13.90 -11.09 -47.05
N ALA A 8 14.12 -12.36 -47.40
CA ALA A 8 14.45 -13.45 -46.47
C ALA A 8 15.86 -13.43 -45.82
N LYS A 9 16.59 -12.30 -45.86
CA LYS A 9 17.91 -12.15 -45.21
C LYS A 9 18.08 -10.91 -44.32
N GLY A 10 17.08 -10.02 -44.23
CA GLY A 10 17.15 -8.84 -43.36
C GLY A 10 16.89 -9.14 -41.87
N VAL A 11 15.97 -10.06 -41.58
CA VAL A 11 15.45 -10.30 -40.21
C VAL A 11 16.48 -10.94 -39.29
N LEU A 12 17.38 -11.79 -39.81
CA LEU A 12 18.31 -12.58 -39.00
C LEU A 12 19.51 -11.76 -38.44
N PHE A 13 19.69 -10.51 -38.87
CA PHE A 13 20.77 -9.63 -38.40
C PHE A 13 20.32 -8.55 -37.39
N ALA A 14 19.02 -8.46 -37.11
CA ALA A 14 18.46 -7.53 -36.12
C ALA A 14 18.36 -8.15 -34.71
N LEU A 15 18.39 -9.49 -34.60
CA LEU A 15 18.08 -10.24 -33.37
C LEU A 15 19.32 -10.55 -32.49
N THR A 16 20.48 -9.97 -32.78
CA THR A 16 21.77 -10.32 -32.16
C THR A 16 22.40 -9.20 -31.31
N LEU A 17 21.72 -8.07 -31.10
CA LEU A 17 22.29 -6.86 -30.47
C LEU A 17 21.63 -6.41 -29.15
N THR A 18 20.80 -7.25 -28.52
CA THR A 18 20.12 -6.91 -27.25
C THR A 18 20.48 -7.82 -26.06
N LEU A 19 21.24 -8.89 -26.26
CA LEU A 19 21.74 -9.76 -25.18
C LEU A 19 22.98 -9.15 -24.50
N ILE A 20 22.77 -8.06 -23.76
CA ILE A 20 23.73 -7.58 -22.76
C ILE A 20 23.40 -8.27 -21.43
N PRO A 21 24.29 -9.14 -20.87
CA PRO A 21 24.05 -9.75 -19.58
C PRO A 21 24.13 -8.68 -18.47
N VAL A 22 22.99 -8.36 -17.88
CA VAL A 22 22.90 -7.39 -16.77
C VAL A 22 23.43 -8.04 -15.49
N SER A 23 24.75 -7.95 -15.27
CA SER A 23 25.39 -8.50 -14.09
C SER A 23 24.92 -7.75 -12.83
N ALA A 24 24.10 -8.39 -12.00
CA ALA A 24 23.66 -7.85 -10.72
C ALA A 24 24.88 -7.56 -9.81
N ASN A 25 25.17 -6.27 -9.59
CA ASN A 25 26.35 -5.85 -8.83
C ASN A 25 26.04 -5.86 -7.32
N SER A 26 26.28 -6.98 -6.66
CA SER A 26 26.34 -7.02 -5.19
C SER A 26 27.39 -6.03 -4.67
N ALA A 27 27.15 -5.47 -3.46
CA ALA A 27 27.92 -4.36 -2.90
C ALA A 27 29.42 -4.67 -2.79
N GLN A 28 30.21 -4.13 -3.72
CA GLN A 28 31.59 -4.57 -3.93
C GLN A 28 32.51 -4.12 -2.79
N LYS A 29 33.09 -5.08 -2.06
CA LYS A 29 34.10 -4.83 -1.00
C LYS A 29 35.31 -4.09 -1.58
N ILE A 30 35.62 -2.92 -1.01
CA ILE A 30 36.68 -2.05 -1.51
C ILE A 30 38.01 -2.35 -0.81
N THR A 31 38.99 -2.78 -1.60
CA THR A 31 40.37 -3.04 -1.16
C THR A 31 41.29 -2.01 -1.80
N PRO A 32 42.15 -1.31 -1.03
CA PRO A 32 43.17 -0.42 -1.59
C PRO A 32 43.98 -1.09 -2.71
N GLY A 33 44.15 -0.40 -3.83
CA GLY A 33 44.88 -0.93 -5.00
C GLY A 33 44.09 -1.87 -5.92
N SER A 34 42.85 -2.27 -5.58
CA SER A 34 41.99 -3.00 -6.53
C SER A 34 41.50 -2.09 -7.66
N THR A 35 41.15 -2.68 -8.81
CA THR A 35 40.79 -1.94 -10.03
C THR A 35 39.46 -1.22 -9.92
N CYS A 36 39.40 0.02 -10.40
CA CYS A 36 38.18 0.84 -10.47
C CYS A 36 37.89 1.26 -11.92
N LYS A 37 36.61 1.52 -12.24
CA LYS A 37 36.15 1.72 -13.63
C LYS A 37 36.29 3.17 -14.13
N VAL A 38 36.17 4.17 -13.26
CA VAL A 38 36.08 5.60 -13.66
C VAL A 38 37.05 6.46 -12.84
N LEU A 39 37.99 7.13 -13.51
CA LEU A 39 38.97 8.03 -12.88
C LEU A 39 38.25 9.14 -12.09
N ASN A 40 38.78 9.47 -10.91
CA ASN A 40 38.22 10.44 -9.95
C ASN A 40 36.86 10.06 -9.33
N GLN A 41 36.29 8.88 -9.62
CA GLN A 41 35.16 8.33 -8.88
C GLN A 41 35.50 8.28 -7.38
N LYS A 42 34.56 8.70 -6.52
CA LYS A 42 34.67 8.64 -5.06
C LYS A 42 33.57 7.77 -4.47
N ILE A 43 33.92 7.00 -3.44
CA ILE A 43 32.99 6.16 -2.68
C ILE A 43 33.39 6.15 -1.20
N ALA A 44 32.41 6.00 -0.31
CA ALA A 44 32.63 5.80 1.12
C ALA A 44 32.53 4.31 1.45
N TYR A 45 33.49 3.78 2.20
CA TYR A 45 33.46 2.41 2.71
C TYR A 45 34.23 2.33 4.03
N SER A 46 33.66 1.71 5.07
CA SER A 46 34.28 1.54 6.40
C SER A 46 34.91 2.85 6.94
N ASN A 47 34.09 3.90 7.04
CA ASN A 47 34.47 5.25 7.52
C ASN A 47 35.69 5.89 6.83
N ARG A 48 35.96 5.52 5.57
CA ARG A 48 36.98 6.15 4.71
C ARG A 48 36.41 6.51 3.34
N SER A 49 36.87 7.63 2.79
CA SER A 49 36.60 8.05 1.41
C SER A 49 37.70 7.54 0.48
N TYR A 50 37.35 6.60 -0.40
CA TYR A 50 38.22 6.10 -1.45
C TYR A 50 38.05 6.93 -2.71
N THR A 51 39.14 7.17 -3.44
CA THR A 51 39.13 7.81 -4.75
C THR A 51 39.83 6.91 -5.77
N CYS A 52 39.21 6.74 -6.94
CA CYS A 52 39.77 6.02 -8.07
C CYS A 52 40.87 6.88 -8.73
N ILE A 53 42.11 6.43 -8.68
CA ILE A 53 43.29 7.16 -9.17
C ILE A 53 44.01 6.38 -10.26
N LYS A 54 44.77 7.09 -11.11
CA LYS A 54 45.64 6.47 -12.10
C LYS A 54 46.93 5.99 -11.44
N SER A 55 47.24 4.71 -11.56
CA SER A 55 48.52 4.11 -11.14
C SER A 55 49.16 3.43 -12.35
N GLY A 56 50.23 4.03 -12.87
CA GLY A 56 50.84 3.64 -14.13
C GLY A 56 49.83 3.65 -15.30
N LYS A 57 49.59 2.47 -15.88
CA LYS A 57 48.63 2.26 -16.98
C LYS A 57 47.22 1.82 -16.53
N LYS A 58 46.95 1.70 -15.22
CA LYS A 58 45.66 1.20 -14.67
C LYS A 58 44.96 2.25 -13.80
N LEU A 59 43.66 2.06 -13.60
CA LEU A 59 42.85 2.78 -12.61
C LEU A 59 42.67 1.90 -11.37
N VAL A 60 43.01 2.42 -10.18
CA VAL A 60 42.93 1.68 -8.90
C VAL A 60 42.43 2.57 -7.76
N TRP A 61 41.82 1.96 -6.74
CA TRP A 61 41.44 2.68 -5.52
C TRP A 61 42.67 3.12 -4.72
N ASN A 62 42.66 4.36 -4.22
CA ASN A 62 43.69 4.85 -3.28
C ASN A 62 43.58 4.16 -1.89
N LYS A 63 44.42 4.58 -0.92
CA LYS A 63 44.45 4.00 0.44
C LYS A 63 43.27 4.40 1.36
N GLY A 64 42.33 5.20 0.85
CA GLY A 64 41.21 5.76 1.62
C GLY A 64 41.65 6.88 2.58
N ALA A 65 41.03 8.06 2.45
CA ALA A 65 41.21 9.15 3.41
C ALA A 65 40.19 9.02 4.54
N ALA A 66 40.62 9.26 5.78
CA ALA A 66 39.68 9.43 6.90
C ALA A 66 38.93 10.76 6.74
N THR A 67 37.62 10.77 6.99
CA THR A 67 36.82 12.00 7.03
C THR A 67 37.19 12.82 8.28
N PRO A 68 37.57 14.11 8.14
CA PRO A 68 37.99 14.93 9.27
C PRO A 68 36.82 15.30 10.18
N ILE A 69 37.05 15.23 11.49
CA ILE A 69 36.15 15.78 12.52
C ILE A 69 36.35 17.31 12.56
N PRO A 70 35.28 18.14 12.58
CA PRO A 70 35.43 19.58 12.74
C PRO A 70 36.12 19.91 14.07
N THR A 71 37.30 20.53 14.00
CA THR A 71 38.04 20.99 15.18
C THR A 71 37.55 22.39 15.58
N ALA A 72 37.36 22.63 16.87
CA ALA A 72 36.94 23.96 17.35
C ALA A 72 38.01 25.02 17.05
N SER A 73 37.60 26.14 16.46
CA SER A 73 38.47 27.28 16.16
C SER A 73 38.44 28.32 17.28
N ALA A 74 39.56 29.01 17.49
CA ALA A 74 39.74 29.93 18.63
C ALA A 74 39.04 31.29 18.45
N THR A 75 38.65 31.90 19.57
CA THR A 75 37.96 33.19 19.64
C THR A 75 38.91 34.38 19.41
N PRO A 76 38.62 35.30 18.47
CA PRO A 76 39.28 36.60 18.40
C PRO A 76 38.59 37.66 19.28
N THR A 77 39.39 38.54 19.87
CA THR A 77 38.97 39.70 20.69
C THR A 77 38.27 40.78 19.83
N PRO A 78 37.24 41.49 20.33
CA PRO A 78 36.48 42.45 19.53
C PRO A 78 37.29 43.69 19.11
N THR A 79 36.99 44.21 17.92
CA THR A 79 37.38 45.55 17.44
C THR A 79 36.11 46.28 16.98
N ALA A 80 36.04 47.60 17.16
CA ALA A 80 34.79 48.34 17.10
C ALA A 80 34.27 48.65 15.69
N SER A 81 32.97 48.36 15.50
CA SER A 81 31.98 49.01 14.63
C SER A 81 32.45 49.73 13.35
N ALA A 82 32.08 49.15 12.21
CA ALA A 82 31.59 49.89 11.05
C ALA A 82 30.34 49.17 10.52
N THR A 83 29.25 49.89 10.26
CA THR A 83 27.95 49.30 9.89
C THR A 83 28.00 48.60 8.53
N PRO A 84 27.78 47.28 8.43
CA PRO A 84 27.77 46.59 7.15
C PRO A 84 26.41 46.75 6.45
N THR A 85 26.45 47.09 5.16
CA THR A 85 25.34 46.94 4.22
C THR A 85 24.82 45.49 4.24
N PRO A 86 23.49 45.24 4.19
CA PRO A 86 22.95 43.88 4.26
C PRO A 86 23.47 43.00 3.11
N THR A 87 24.38 42.09 3.44
CA THR A 87 24.81 41.02 2.54
C THR A 87 23.68 40.02 2.41
N PRO A 88 23.31 39.56 1.19
CA PRO A 88 22.23 38.60 1.02
C PRO A 88 22.54 37.29 1.75
N VAL A 89 21.72 36.97 2.77
CA VAL A 89 21.90 35.78 3.59
C VAL A 89 21.69 34.54 2.73
N LYS A 90 22.74 33.72 2.60
CA LYS A 90 22.68 32.46 1.85
C LYS A 90 21.81 31.46 2.61
N GLN A 91 20.53 31.39 2.23
CA GLN A 91 19.51 30.53 2.83
C GLN A 91 19.98 29.06 2.88
N VAL A 92 19.93 28.47 4.07
CA VAL A 92 20.42 27.11 4.34
C VAL A 92 19.22 26.16 4.35
N PHE A 93 19.20 25.26 3.38
CA PHE A 93 18.17 24.24 3.24
C PHE A 93 18.59 22.93 3.92
N TYR A 94 17.62 22.16 4.42
CA TYR A 94 17.84 20.75 4.73
C TYR A 94 18.16 19.98 3.45
N LYS A 95 19.18 19.11 3.50
CA LYS A 95 19.57 18.22 2.40
C LYS A 95 19.56 16.77 2.89
N ALA A 96 18.54 16.03 2.52
CA ALA A 96 18.49 14.57 2.72
C ALA A 96 19.63 13.84 1.96
N PRO A 97 19.95 12.61 2.37
CA PRO A 97 20.72 11.68 1.56
C PRO A 97 20.03 11.39 0.23
N ASP A 98 20.81 11.20 -0.83
CA ASP A 98 20.28 10.96 -2.18
C ASP A 98 19.60 9.59 -2.32
N SER A 99 19.73 8.71 -1.31
CA SER A 99 19.23 7.32 -1.26
C SER A 99 17.87 7.13 -0.55
N VAL A 100 17.15 8.21 -0.22
CA VAL A 100 15.83 8.11 0.44
C VAL A 100 14.71 8.27 -0.59
N ALA A 101 13.59 7.57 -0.36
CA ALA A 101 12.37 7.67 -1.15
C ALA A 101 11.81 9.10 -1.19
N ILE A 102 10.94 9.38 -2.17
CA ILE A 102 10.15 10.61 -2.22
C ILE A 102 8.84 10.35 -1.47
N SER A 103 8.61 11.11 -0.40
CA SER A 103 7.44 10.95 0.46
C SER A 103 6.51 12.15 0.29
N THR A 104 5.22 11.87 0.11
CA THR A 104 4.17 12.90 -0.04
C THR A 104 3.62 13.27 1.34
N ILE A 105 3.77 14.53 1.73
CA ILE A 105 3.41 15.07 3.04
C ILE A 105 2.17 15.93 2.89
N ASN A 106 1.13 15.60 3.64
CA ASN A 106 -0.10 16.37 3.81
C ASN A 106 -0.39 16.43 5.31
N ASP A 107 -0.75 17.60 5.83
CA ASP A 107 -1.04 17.79 7.27
C ASP A 107 -2.14 18.83 7.43
N ILE A 108 -3.10 18.55 8.32
CA ILE A 108 -4.30 19.38 8.60
C ILE A 108 -3.90 20.70 9.27
N GLU A 109 -2.79 20.75 10.00
CA GLU A 109 -2.23 22.02 10.47
C GLU A 109 -1.55 22.84 9.35
N GLY A 110 -1.36 22.22 8.18
CA GLY A 110 -0.99 22.88 6.93
C GLY A 110 -2.14 23.64 6.26
N CYS A 111 -3.30 23.78 6.89
CA CYS A 111 -4.44 24.55 6.39
C CYS A 111 -4.23 26.08 6.46
N ALA A 112 -4.34 26.80 5.34
CA ALA A 112 -4.43 28.27 5.35
C ALA A 112 -5.18 28.82 4.12
N VAL A 113 -5.43 30.14 4.10
CA VAL A 113 -5.94 30.85 2.92
C VAL A 113 -4.83 30.95 1.86
N GLY A 114 -4.80 29.97 0.96
CA GLY A 114 -3.80 29.90 -0.12
C GLY A 114 -4.01 31.00 -1.18
N PHE A 115 -5.25 31.33 -1.48
CA PHE A 115 -5.66 32.20 -2.59
C PHE A 115 -6.69 33.25 -2.16
N ASP A 116 -6.74 34.38 -2.86
CA ASP A 116 -7.78 35.41 -2.69
C ASP A 116 -9.10 35.04 -3.40
N SER A 117 -10.10 35.93 -3.32
CA SER A 117 -11.39 35.77 -4.00
C SER A 117 -11.31 35.76 -5.53
N ASN A 118 -10.17 36.15 -6.11
CA ASN A 118 -9.92 36.21 -7.55
C ASN A 118 -9.10 34.99 -8.05
N GLY A 119 -8.70 34.08 -7.15
CA GLY A 119 -7.84 32.94 -7.47
C GLY A 119 -6.35 33.27 -7.54
N THR A 120 -5.92 34.45 -7.06
CA THR A 120 -4.51 34.84 -6.97
C THR A 120 -3.89 34.22 -5.71
N GLN A 121 -2.73 33.58 -5.82
CA GLN A 121 -2.06 33.02 -4.64
C GLN A 121 -1.55 34.14 -3.73
N VAL A 122 -2.02 34.15 -2.47
CA VAL A 122 -1.61 35.13 -1.44
C VAL A 122 -0.69 34.54 -0.38
N THR A 123 -0.69 33.21 -0.21
CA THR A 123 0.16 32.51 0.76
C THR A 123 1.07 31.51 0.08
N THR A 124 2.37 31.55 0.41
CA THR A 124 3.37 30.56 0.02
C THR A 124 3.60 29.56 1.17
N PRO A 125 3.30 28.26 0.98
CA PRO A 125 3.65 27.23 1.93
C PRO A 125 5.15 26.88 1.81
N ILE A 126 5.80 26.63 2.94
CA ILE A 126 7.18 26.14 3.04
C ILE A 126 7.19 25.01 4.08
N LEU A 127 7.70 23.84 3.69
CA LEU A 127 7.98 22.76 4.63
C LEU A 127 9.32 23.01 5.33
N GLN A 128 9.39 22.90 6.64
CA GLN A 128 10.62 23.03 7.42
C GLN A 128 10.91 21.76 8.23
N ALA A 129 12.19 21.45 8.43
CA ALA A 129 12.68 20.35 9.27
C ALA A 129 13.53 20.90 10.44
N LEU A 130 13.41 20.28 11.61
CA LEU A 130 14.17 20.64 12.81
C LEU A 130 15.49 19.87 12.84
N VAL A 131 16.61 20.57 12.64
CA VAL A 131 17.95 19.99 12.64
C VAL A 131 18.82 20.74 13.65
N ASN A 132 19.39 20.04 14.62
CA ASN A 132 20.21 20.63 15.69
C ASN A 132 19.53 21.81 16.42
N LYS A 133 18.21 21.70 16.66
CA LYS A 133 17.33 22.74 17.24
C LYS A 133 17.11 23.98 16.35
N VAL A 134 17.50 23.95 15.08
CA VAL A 134 17.25 25.01 14.09
C VAL A 134 16.25 24.52 13.05
N TRP A 135 15.26 25.34 12.73
CA TRP A 135 14.32 25.07 11.62
C TRP A 135 14.97 25.45 10.29
N LEU A 136 15.15 24.47 9.41
CA LEU A 136 15.70 24.64 8.06
C LEU A 136 14.62 24.37 7.01
N ASP A 137 14.62 25.14 5.93
CA ASP A 137 13.67 24.95 4.82
C ASP A 137 13.99 23.64 4.08
N VAL A 138 12.99 22.80 3.84
CA VAL A 138 13.17 21.52 3.12
C VAL A 138 13.21 21.79 1.62
N LYS A 139 14.23 21.26 0.93
CA LYS A 139 14.21 21.23 -0.54
C LYS A 139 13.20 20.19 -1.04
N THR A 140 12.06 20.66 -1.51
CA THR A 140 11.01 19.85 -2.12
C THR A 140 11.30 19.48 -3.58
N VAL A 141 10.61 18.43 -4.04
CA VAL A 141 10.44 18.06 -5.46
C VAL A 141 9.22 18.78 -6.03
N GLU A 142 8.15 18.87 -5.24
CA GLU A 142 6.87 19.50 -5.55
C GLU A 142 6.30 20.10 -4.27
N ILE A 143 5.61 21.23 -4.33
CA ILE A 143 4.97 21.89 -3.18
C ILE A 143 3.79 22.75 -3.65
N GLY A 144 2.68 22.75 -2.92
CA GLY A 144 1.49 23.48 -3.34
C GLY A 144 0.28 23.31 -2.41
N TRP A 145 -0.90 23.48 -2.98
CA TRP A 145 -2.19 23.54 -2.29
C TRP A 145 -3.20 22.51 -2.83
N LYS A 146 -4.00 21.90 -1.94
CA LYS A 146 -5.19 21.09 -2.26
C LYS A 146 -6.44 21.74 -1.67
N LYS A 147 -7.55 21.76 -2.41
CA LYS A 147 -8.83 22.35 -1.96
C LYS A 147 -9.64 21.35 -1.11
N THR A 148 -9.07 20.94 0.02
CA THR A 148 -9.58 19.84 0.88
C THR A 148 -9.50 20.15 2.38
N CYS A 149 -9.37 21.42 2.77
CA CYS A 149 -9.29 21.82 4.18
C CYS A 149 -10.69 22.02 4.79
N ASN A 150 -11.19 21.01 5.51
CA ASN A 150 -12.53 21.03 6.13
C ASN A 150 -12.50 21.47 7.62
N ARG A 151 -11.76 22.54 7.94
CA ARG A 151 -11.71 23.10 9.30
C ARG A 151 -12.83 24.12 9.54
N LEU A 152 -13.70 23.84 10.51
CA LEU A 152 -14.86 24.67 10.85
C LEU A 152 -14.51 26.05 11.44
N ASP A 153 -13.28 26.22 11.93
CA ASP A 153 -12.77 27.48 12.50
C ASP A 153 -11.97 28.33 11.49
N LEU A 154 -11.88 27.89 10.23
CA LEU A 154 -11.23 28.61 9.14
C LEU A 154 -12.26 28.99 8.04
N PRO A 155 -11.99 30.04 7.22
CA PRO A 155 -12.86 30.39 6.11
C PRO A 155 -13.00 29.26 5.08
N MET A 156 -14.17 29.15 4.42
CA MET A 156 -14.44 28.14 3.38
C MET A 156 -13.47 28.15 2.17
N ASN A 157 -12.69 29.21 2.00
CA ASN A 157 -11.64 29.33 0.99
C ASN A 157 -10.25 28.87 1.51
N SER A 158 -10.22 27.97 2.49
CA SER A 158 -8.97 27.40 3.02
C SER A 158 -8.48 26.21 2.20
N TYR A 159 -7.16 26.11 2.06
CA TYR A 159 -6.47 25.09 1.29
C TYR A 159 -5.50 24.34 2.20
N LEU A 160 -5.35 23.04 1.94
CA LEU A 160 -4.42 22.16 2.62
C LEU A 160 -3.06 22.23 1.90
N ALA A 161 -1.99 22.57 2.61
CA ALA A 161 -0.64 22.51 2.04
C ALA A 161 -0.19 21.05 1.82
N TYR A 162 0.55 20.82 0.75
CA TYR A 162 1.23 19.54 0.51
C TYR A 162 2.63 19.75 -0.08
N ALA A 163 3.51 18.77 0.13
CA ALA A 163 4.83 18.72 -0.48
C ALA A 163 5.23 17.28 -0.80
N LYS A 164 6.03 17.10 -1.86
CA LYS A 164 6.81 15.87 -2.09
C LYS A 164 8.27 16.18 -1.78
N ALA A 165 8.90 15.42 -0.90
CA ALA A 165 10.28 15.63 -0.49
C ALA A 165 11.00 14.30 -0.26
N ARG A 166 12.34 14.30 -0.37
CA ARG A 166 13.17 13.21 0.18
C ARG A 166 13.55 13.60 1.60
N LEU A 167 13.28 12.74 2.58
CA LEU A 167 13.44 13.01 4.01
C LEU A 167 13.81 11.74 4.77
N GLU A 168 14.74 11.85 5.71
CA GLU A 168 15.04 10.77 6.66
C GLU A 168 13.89 10.54 7.64
N SER A 169 13.76 9.34 8.22
CA SER A 169 12.78 9.06 9.28
C SER A 169 13.23 9.65 10.63
N ASN A 170 12.26 10.00 11.47
CA ASN A 170 12.42 10.65 12.78
C ASN A 170 12.95 12.10 12.67
N LEU A 171 12.39 12.85 11.71
CA LEU A 171 12.58 14.29 11.60
C LEU A 171 11.34 15.01 12.14
N THR A 172 11.49 15.89 13.13
CA THR A 172 10.43 16.85 13.44
C THR A 172 10.28 17.82 12.28
N LEU A 173 9.11 17.85 11.64
CA LEU A 173 8.76 18.79 10.58
C LEU A 173 7.76 19.82 11.10
N ARG A 174 7.56 20.90 10.34
CA ARG A 174 6.40 21.79 10.44
C ARG A 174 6.14 22.49 9.12
N TRP A 175 4.94 23.06 9.00
CA TRP A 175 4.65 24.04 7.96
C TRP A 175 4.99 25.46 8.42
N LYS A 176 5.56 26.26 7.52
CA LYS A 176 5.67 27.73 7.61
C LYS A 176 4.93 28.36 6.44
N PHE A 177 4.25 29.47 6.70
CA PHE A 177 3.41 30.18 5.74
C PHE A 177 3.79 31.65 5.62
N ILE A 178 4.35 32.01 4.47
CA ILE A 178 4.65 33.41 4.14
C ILE A 178 3.44 34.00 3.42
N GLY A 179 2.78 34.97 4.04
CA GLY A 179 1.57 35.61 3.53
C GLY A 179 0.57 36.00 4.63
N PRO A 180 -0.56 36.62 4.27
CA PRO A 180 -1.62 37.01 5.20
C PRO A 180 -2.47 35.79 5.61
N VAL A 181 -1.91 34.93 6.47
CA VAL A 181 -2.59 33.73 6.97
C VAL A 181 -3.35 33.95 8.27
N ASN A 182 -4.50 33.27 8.38
CA ASN A 182 -5.25 33.11 9.61
C ASN A 182 -5.02 31.69 10.18
N ILE A 183 -3.96 31.51 10.97
CA ILE A 183 -3.69 30.28 11.73
C ILE A 183 -3.21 30.62 13.14
N LEU A 184 -3.30 29.64 14.05
CA LEU A 184 -3.11 29.83 15.49
C LEU A 184 -1.64 30.06 15.90
N GLY A 185 -0.68 29.47 15.19
CA GLY A 185 0.75 29.65 15.44
C GLY A 185 1.37 30.73 14.54
N ARG A 186 2.23 31.59 15.10
CA ARG A 186 3.06 32.54 14.35
C ARG A 186 4.51 32.52 14.80
N ASP A 187 5.43 32.79 13.87
CA ASP A 187 6.83 33.08 14.21
C ASP A 187 7.06 34.56 14.58
N ALA A 188 8.27 34.87 15.05
CA ALA A 188 8.66 36.22 15.46
C ALA A 188 8.75 37.24 14.30
N GLN A 189 8.46 36.82 13.07
CA GLN A 189 8.34 37.68 11.89
C GLN A 189 6.88 37.74 11.38
N GLY A 190 5.91 37.21 12.15
CA GLY A 190 4.47 37.27 11.86
C GLY A 190 3.96 36.21 10.87
N ASN A 191 4.86 35.42 10.28
CA ASN A 191 4.50 34.31 9.38
C ASN A 191 3.70 33.27 10.18
N GLY A 192 2.77 32.58 9.52
CA GLY A 192 2.14 31.43 10.15
C GLY A 192 3.13 30.28 10.32
N VAL A 193 3.01 29.54 11.42
CA VAL A 193 3.62 28.22 11.59
C VAL A 193 2.57 27.23 12.10
N GLY A 194 2.54 26.03 11.52
CA GLY A 194 1.85 24.88 12.13
C GLY A 194 2.66 24.34 13.32
N ALA A 195 2.05 23.47 14.13
CA ALA A 195 2.77 22.77 15.18
C ALA A 195 3.84 21.82 14.60
N PRO A 196 4.85 21.43 15.41
CA PRO A 196 5.81 20.41 15.03
C PRO A 196 5.17 19.02 15.01
N PHE A 197 5.38 18.26 13.94
CA PHE A 197 4.97 16.85 13.82
C PHE A 197 6.18 15.95 13.53
N GLU A 198 6.23 14.75 14.11
CA GLU A 198 7.30 13.79 13.82
C GLU A 198 7.02 13.07 12.50
N PHE A 199 7.93 13.23 11.54
CA PHE A 199 7.94 12.49 10.30
C PHE A 199 8.81 11.24 10.45
N SER A 200 8.19 10.07 10.54
CA SER A 200 8.79 8.82 10.11
C SER A 200 8.36 8.54 8.67
N ASN A 201 9.30 8.16 7.80
CA ASN A 201 8.90 7.16 6.80
C ASN A 201 8.61 5.89 7.60
N ALA A 202 7.48 5.24 7.31
CA ALA A 202 7.45 3.79 7.43
C ALA A 202 8.66 3.23 6.67
N GLN A 203 9.37 2.25 7.25
CA GLN A 203 10.41 1.57 6.48
C GLN A 203 9.70 0.74 5.42
N ILE A 204 9.59 1.28 4.20
CA ILE A 204 8.91 0.62 3.08
C ILE A 204 9.36 -0.83 3.03
N LEU A 205 8.41 -1.75 3.16
CA LEU A 205 8.71 -3.16 3.38
C LEU A 205 9.66 -3.68 2.30
N GLN A 206 10.64 -4.45 2.74
CA GLN A 206 11.63 -5.05 1.85
C GLN A 206 11.14 -6.44 1.49
N ALA A 207 10.63 -6.60 0.27
CA ALA A 207 10.29 -7.89 -0.30
C ALA A 207 11.45 -8.88 -0.17
N HIS A 208 11.13 -10.14 0.16
CA HIS A 208 12.09 -11.23 0.26
C HIS A 208 11.64 -12.39 -0.61
N PRO A 209 12.47 -12.91 -1.53
CA PRO A 209 12.06 -14.03 -2.36
C PRO A 209 11.75 -15.25 -1.48
N VAL A 210 10.70 -16.00 -1.82
CA VAL A 210 10.42 -17.28 -1.15
C VAL A 210 11.61 -18.22 -1.36
N THR A 211 12.06 -18.89 -0.29
CA THR A 211 13.27 -19.73 -0.31
C THR A 211 12.95 -21.20 0.00
N GLY A 212 13.94 -22.08 -0.20
CA GLY A 212 13.77 -23.53 -0.04
C GLY A 212 13.12 -24.18 -1.26
N ASP A 213 12.43 -25.30 -1.05
CA ASP A 213 11.89 -26.15 -2.12
C ASP A 213 10.81 -25.45 -2.98
N TYR A 214 10.14 -24.46 -2.39
CA TYR A 214 9.15 -23.59 -3.03
C TYR A 214 9.76 -22.30 -3.64
N GLY A 215 11.08 -22.24 -3.81
CA GLY A 215 11.77 -21.10 -4.42
C GLY A 215 11.33 -20.81 -5.86
N ILE A 216 10.54 -19.75 -6.01
CA ILE A 216 9.98 -19.29 -7.29
C ILE A 216 10.59 -17.93 -7.68
N THR A 217 10.76 -17.74 -8.98
CA THR A 217 11.44 -16.60 -9.59
C THR A 217 10.81 -16.29 -10.96
N TRP A 218 11.02 -15.09 -11.49
CA TRP A 218 10.58 -14.71 -12.84
C TRP A 218 11.08 -15.66 -13.95
N SER A 219 12.18 -16.39 -13.74
CA SER A 219 12.74 -17.32 -14.73
C SER A 219 12.17 -18.75 -14.66
N ASN A 220 11.44 -19.11 -13.59
CA ASN A 220 10.89 -20.45 -13.40
C ASN A 220 9.40 -20.51 -13.05
N ILE A 221 8.73 -19.38 -12.75
CA ILE A 221 7.34 -19.39 -12.27
C ILE A 221 6.37 -20.16 -13.18
N THR A 222 6.47 -20.00 -14.51
CA THR A 222 5.62 -20.71 -15.48
C THR A 222 5.90 -22.22 -15.52
N SER A 223 7.11 -22.68 -15.20
CA SER A 223 7.42 -24.11 -15.04
C SER A 223 7.15 -24.66 -13.63
N ARG A 224 6.84 -23.78 -12.66
CA ARG A 224 6.57 -24.10 -11.24
C ARG A 224 5.12 -23.78 -10.82
N ILE A 225 4.17 -23.61 -11.76
CA ILE A 225 2.79 -23.15 -11.46
C ILE A 225 2.10 -23.95 -10.35
N LYS A 226 2.30 -25.27 -10.30
CA LYS A 226 1.77 -26.16 -9.25
C LYS A 226 2.29 -25.87 -7.83
N ASP A 227 3.42 -25.16 -7.71
CA ASP A 227 4.12 -24.89 -6.45
C ASP A 227 3.82 -23.48 -5.92
N ILE A 228 3.20 -22.60 -6.72
CA ILE A 228 2.88 -21.20 -6.37
C ILE A 228 2.11 -21.11 -5.06
N SER A 229 1.08 -21.94 -4.90
CA SER A 229 0.18 -21.88 -3.74
C SER A 229 0.85 -22.38 -2.47
N ALA A 230 1.70 -23.40 -2.58
CA ALA A 230 2.54 -23.85 -1.47
C ALA A 230 3.59 -22.79 -1.11
N ALA A 231 4.19 -22.09 -2.08
CA ALA A 231 5.11 -20.98 -1.85
C ALA A 231 4.42 -19.83 -1.10
N ALA A 232 3.28 -19.35 -1.61
CA ALA A 232 2.54 -18.23 -1.04
C ALA A 232 1.98 -18.53 0.35
N TRP A 233 1.40 -19.71 0.55
CA TRP A 233 0.96 -20.17 1.86
C TRP A 233 2.12 -20.30 2.86
N THR A 234 3.22 -20.95 2.48
CA THR A 234 4.34 -21.20 3.38
C THR A 234 4.98 -19.90 3.85
N ASP A 235 5.16 -18.92 2.94
CA ASP A 235 5.64 -17.61 3.34
C ASP A 235 4.65 -16.89 4.27
N ALA A 236 3.36 -16.85 3.93
CA ALA A 236 2.36 -16.22 4.77
C ALA A 236 2.25 -16.86 6.17
N GLN A 237 2.34 -18.18 6.30
CA GLN A 237 2.40 -18.84 7.61
C GLN A 237 3.69 -18.51 8.38
N ASN A 238 4.83 -18.37 7.69
CA ASN A 238 6.08 -17.91 8.32
C ASN A 238 6.01 -16.44 8.77
N THR A 239 5.35 -15.58 8.00
CA THR A 239 5.06 -14.18 8.36
C THR A 239 4.09 -14.10 9.53
N LEU A 240 3.00 -14.88 9.52
CA LEU A 240 2.10 -15.04 10.66
C LEU A 240 2.86 -15.46 11.93
N ALA A 241 3.67 -16.52 11.86
CA ALA A 241 4.41 -17.04 13.02
C ALA A 241 5.49 -16.07 13.53
N ARG A 242 6.21 -15.39 12.63
CA ARG A 242 7.15 -14.30 12.98
C ARG A 242 6.42 -13.17 13.71
N ASN A 243 5.36 -12.67 13.11
CA ASN A 243 4.69 -11.46 13.53
C ASN A 243 3.79 -11.64 14.77
N GLN A 244 3.31 -12.85 15.06
CA GLN A 244 2.64 -13.19 16.33
C GLN A 244 3.47 -12.85 17.58
N SER A 245 4.80 -12.75 17.45
CA SER A 245 5.71 -12.38 18.55
C SER A 245 5.88 -10.87 18.77
N ILE A 246 5.39 -10.03 17.86
CA ILE A 246 5.57 -8.57 17.94
C ILE A 246 4.68 -8.02 19.08
N PRO A 247 5.23 -7.18 19.99
CA PRO A 247 4.45 -6.57 21.06
C PRO A 247 3.21 -5.82 20.55
N ASP A 248 2.14 -5.83 21.33
CA ASP A 248 0.90 -5.08 21.06
C ASP A 248 0.17 -5.41 19.73
N VAL A 249 0.51 -6.48 18.99
CA VAL A 249 -0.16 -6.81 17.70
C VAL A 249 -1.68 -6.90 17.78
N TYR A 250 -2.22 -7.44 18.87
CA TYR A 250 -3.67 -7.57 19.11
C TYR A 250 -4.25 -6.42 19.96
N LYS A 251 -3.46 -5.40 20.28
CA LYS A 251 -3.92 -4.26 21.09
C LYS A 251 -4.96 -3.47 20.32
N GLY A 252 -6.00 -3.03 21.02
CA GLY A 252 -7.16 -2.38 20.40
C GLY A 252 -8.10 -3.32 19.65
N PHE A 253 -7.79 -4.63 19.51
CA PHE A 253 -8.79 -5.59 19.04
C PHE A 253 -9.82 -5.87 20.13
N ALA A 254 -11.10 -5.78 19.78
CA ALA A 254 -12.19 -6.31 20.59
C ALA A 254 -13.29 -6.91 19.70
N SER A 255 -14.05 -7.86 20.25
CA SER A 255 -15.14 -8.52 19.54
C SER A 255 -16.37 -8.68 20.41
N TYR A 256 -17.55 -8.43 19.85
CA TYR A 256 -18.83 -8.78 20.43
C TYR A 256 -19.63 -9.68 19.48
N LEU A 257 -20.12 -10.80 19.98
CA LEU A 257 -21.00 -11.71 19.26
C LEU A 257 -22.31 -11.77 20.07
N SER A 258 -23.44 -11.52 19.42
CA SER A 258 -24.73 -11.58 20.10
C SER A 258 -25.16 -13.04 20.35
N PRO A 259 -26.04 -13.30 21.34
CA PRO A 259 -26.59 -14.63 21.61
C PRO A 259 -27.29 -15.25 20.40
N GLY A 260 -28.11 -14.49 19.67
CA GLY A 260 -28.75 -14.93 18.44
C GLY A 260 -27.74 -15.24 17.34
N ALA A 261 -26.74 -14.37 17.09
CA ALA A 261 -25.72 -14.61 16.07
C ALA A 261 -24.96 -15.93 16.31
N LEU A 262 -24.60 -16.23 17.57
CA LEU A 262 -23.98 -17.51 17.97
C LEU A 262 -24.94 -18.70 17.91
N SER A 263 -26.25 -18.48 18.01
CA SER A 263 -27.27 -19.52 17.89
C SER A 263 -27.67 -19.81 16.43
N THR A 264 -27.44 -18.85 15.52
CA THR A 264 -27.75 -18.96 14.09
C THR A 264 -26.53 -19.42 13.29
N ASP A 265 -25.33 -18.93 13.60
CA ASP A 265 -24.05 -19.42 13.10
C ASP A 265 -23.08 -19.71 14.27
N PRO A 266 -23.01 -20.97 14.74
CA PRO A 266 -22.04 -21.37 15.77
C PRO A 266 -20.57 -21.24 15.35
N LEU A 267 -20.27 -21.09 14.06
CA LEU A 267 -18.93 -20.89 13.53
C LEU A 267 -18.51 -19.41 13.46
N ILE A 268 -19.43 -18.45 13.61
CA ILE A 268 -19.12 -17.01 13.48
C ILE A 268 -18.01 -16.52 14.42
N GLY A 269 -17.81 -17.21 15.55
CA GLY A 269 -16.69 -16.96 16.47
C GLY A 269 -15.30 -17.15 15.82
N LYS A 270 -15.20 -17.93 14.74
CA LYS A 270 -13.97 -18.09 13.94
C LYS A 270 -13.56 -16.81 13.22
N ALA A 271 -14.50 -15.95 12.82
CA ALA A 271 -14.18 -14.68 12.17
C ALA A 271 -13.24 -13.82 13.04
N ALA A 272 -13.46 -13.79 14.37
CA ALA A 272 -12.58 -13.12 15.32
C ALA A 272 -11.17 -13.73 15.42
N VAL A 273 -11.00 -15.01 15.06
CA VAL A 273 -9.69 -15.68 14.97
C VAL A 273 -9.00 -15.35 13.65
N LEU A 274 -9.74 -15.34 12.53
CA LEU A 274 -9.21 -15.00 11.21
C LEU A 274 -8.82 -13.52 11.10
N ILE A 275 -9.61 -12.59 11.65
CA ILE A 275 -9.22 -11.18 11.75
C ILE A 275 -7.91 -11.04 12.55
N LYS A 276 -7.75 -11.75 13.68
CA LYS A 276 -6.48 -11.76 14.43
C LYS A 276 -5.31 -12.35 13.64
N ARG A 277 -5.53 -13.41 12.85
CA ARG A 277 -4.50 -13.92 11.93
C ARG A 277 -4.13 -12.84 10.90
N THR A 278 -5.11 -12.15 10.31
CA THR A 278 -4.88 -11.00 9.41
C THR A 278 -4.11 -9.86 10.11
N MET A 279 -4.44 -9.50 11.36
CA MET A 279 -3.68 -8.51 12.15
C MET A 279 -2.21 -8.89 12.37
N ALA A 280 -1.91 -10.19 12.45
CA ALA A 280 -0.54 -10.69 12.53
C ALA A 280 0.15 -10.71 11.15
N LEU A 281 -0.55 -11.11 10.08
CA LEU A 281 -0.03 -11.07 8.71
C LEU A 281 0.43 -9.63 8.34
N TYR A 282 -0.42 -8.64 8.62
CA TYR A 282 -0.18 -7.21 8.39
C TYR A 282 0.44 -6.48 9.61
N ALA A 283 1.15 -7.18 10.51
CA ALA A 283 1.65 -6.58 11.75
C ALA A 283 2.71 -5.49 11.56
N ASN A 284 3.46 -5.53 10.46
CA ASN A 284 4.57 -4.62 10.17
C ASN A 284 4.15 -3.34 9.41
N VAL A 285 2.88 -3.22 8.99
CA VAL A 285 2.36 -2.06 8.24
C VAL A 285 1.42 -1.18 9.05
N VAL A 286 1.16 0.01 8.50
CA VAL A 286 0.11 0.92 8.97
C VAL A 286 -1.26 0.25 8.91
N ARG A 287 -2.00 0.32 10.01
CA ARG A 287 -3.35 -0.23 10.18
C ARG A 287 -4.09 0.54 11.27
N ALA A 288 -5.39 0.31 11.39
CA ALA A 288 -6.19 0.89 12.45
C ALA A 288 -5.67 0.51 13.86
N LYS A 289 -5.61 1.49 14.77
CA LYS A 289 -5.14 1.28 16.16
C LYS A 289 -6.13 0.49 17.02
N ASN A 290 -7.42 0.63 16.73
CA ASN A 290 -8.50 -0.18 17.29
C ASN A 290 -9.18 -0.97 16.18
N VAL A 291 -9.62 -2.19 16.47
CA VAL A 291 -10.33 -3.07 15.52
C VAL A 291 -11.51 -3.70 16.26
N TYR A 292 -12.73 -3.31 15.88
CA TYR A 292 -13.95 -3.83 16.50
C TYR A 292 -14.67 -4.79 15.54
N PHE A 293 -14.77 -6.05 15.94
CA PHE A 293 -15.62 -7.04 15.26
C PHE A 293 -16.96 -7.17 15.98
N VAL A 294 -18.07 -7.07 15.24
CA VAL A 294 -19.42 -7.28 15.77
C VAL A 294 -20.16 -8.30 14.94
N ALA A 295 -20.70 -9.35 15.58
CA ALA A 295 -21.68 -10.26 15.00
C ALA A 295 -23.05 -10.07 15.70
N THR A 296 -24.14 -9.89 14.94
CA THR A 296 -25.50 -9.70 15.48
C THR A 296 -26.59 -10.22 14.55
N THR A 297 -27.79 -10.55 15.05
CA THR A 297 -28.97 -10.66 14.18
C THR A 297 -29.70 -9.32 14.07
N ILE A 298 -30.68 -9.22 13.16
CA ILE A 298 -31.56 -8.04 13.01
C ILE A 298 -32.42 -7.83 14.27
N GLU A 299 -32.96 -8.89 14.85
CA GLU A 299 -33.79 -8.84 16.07
C GLU A 299 -33.01 -8.29 17.26
N GLU A 300 -31.70 -8.55 17.31
CA GLU A 300 -30.82 -8.10 18.38
C GLU A 300 -30.16 -6.73 18.12
N GLN A 301 -30.37 -6.10 16.95
CA GLN A 301 -29.70 -4.83 16.56
C GLN A 301 -29.73 -3.77 17.68
N VAL A 302 -30.89 -3.53 18.29
CA VAL A 302 -31.06 -2.50 19.35
C VAL A 302 -30.29 -2.87 20.62
N ALA A 303 -30.29 -4.15 21.00
CA ALA A 303 -29.52 -4.63 22.15
C ALA A 303 -28.00 -4.58 21.87
N THR A 304 -27.60 -4.90 20.64
CA THR A 304 -26.23 -4.79 20.13
C THR A 304 -25.74 -3.33 20.14
N LEU A 305 -26.57 -2.37 19.69
CA LEU A 305 -26.24 -0.93 19.76
C LEU A 305 -26.03 -0.45 21.20
N ALA A 306 -26.94 -0.77 22.12
CA ALA A 306 -26.79 -0.40 23.55
C ALA A 306 -25.57 -1.09 24.20
N LYS A 307 -25.25 -2.33 23.78
CA LYS A 307 -24.05 -3.04 24.21
C LYS A 307 -22.77 -2.38 23.67
N ILE A 308 -22.78 -1.90 22.43
CA ILE A 308 -21.69 -1.18 21.78
C ILE A 308 -21.44 0.16 22.45
N GLU A 309 -22.46 0.99 22.67
CA GLU A 309 -22.36 2.28 23.37
C GLU A 309 -21.63 2.13 24.71
N LYS A 310 -22.00 1.09 25.48
CA LYS A 310 -21.38 0.79 26.78
C LYS A 310 -19.96 0.21 26.70
N SER A 311 -19.60 -0.47 25.61
CA SER A 311 -18.34 -1.24 25.51
C SER A 311 -17.26 -0.52 24.70
N TYR A 312 -17.67 0.27 23.69
CA TYR A 312 -16.83 0.86 22.66
C TYR A 312 -17.25 2.32 22.35
N PRO A 313 -17.31 3.22 23.35
CA PRO A 313 -17.86 4.57 23.18
C PRO A 313 -17.15 5.37 22.06
N ASP A 314 -15.83 5.24 21.96
CA ASP A 314 -15.00 5.89 20.93
C ASP A 314 -15.29 5.42 19.48
N ALA A 315 -16.02 4.31 19.32
CA ALA A 315 -16.39 3.72 18.03
C ALA A 315 -17.90 3.79 17.75
N LEU A 316 -18.72 4.27 18.71
CA LEU A 316 -20.19 4.26 18.64
C LEU A 316 -20.73 4.83 17.33
N LEU A 317 -20.23 5.98 16.87
CA LEU A 317 -20.73 6.62 15.64
C LEU A 317 -20.52 5.75 14.39
N ALA A 318 -19.36 5.09 14.25
CA ALA A 318 -19.10 4.22 13.11
C ALA A 318 -19.85 2.90 13.24
N LEU A 319 -19.86 2.28 14.42
CA LEU A 319 -20.62 1.04 14.66
C LEU A 319 -22.13 1.23 14.41
N THR A 320 -22.72 2.36 14.82
CA THR A 320 -24.11 2.69 14.49
C THR A 320 -24.32 2.89 13.00
N ARG A 321 -23.39 3.56 12.30
CA ARG A 321 -23.46 3.69 10.83
C ARG A 321 -23.35 2.34 10.12
N SER A 322 -22.42 1.48 10.53
CA SER A 322 -22.25 0.13 9.99
C SER A 322 -23.51 -0.72 10.18
N LEU A 323 -24.06 -0.75 11.40
CA LEU A 323 -25.29 -1.50 11.68
C LEU A 323 -26.49 -0.97 10.91
N ASN A 324 -26.68 0.35 10.87
CA ASN A 324 -27.78 0.94 10.11
C ASN A 324 -27.63 0.69 8.60
N SER A 325 -26.41 0.78 8.05
CA SER A 325 -26.12 0.51 6.65
C SER A 325 -26.39 -0.95 6.25
N ILE A 326 -26.01 -1.93 7.09
CA ILE A 326 -26.29 -3.35 6.85
C ILE A 326 -27.80 -3.63 6.79
N TYR A 327 -28.59 -2.92 7.60
CA TYR A 327 -30.04 -3.09 7.67
C TYR A 327 -30.84 -2.10 6.80
N GLY A 328 -30.20 -1.35 5.92
CA GLY A 328 -30.85 -0.40 5.01
C GLY A 328 -31.57 0.77 5.71
N ILE A 329 -31.22 1.04 6.98
CA ILE A 329 -31.81 2.11 7.79
C ILE A 329 -31.09 3.42 7.44
N ASP A 330 -31.83 4.33 6.82
CA ASP A 330 -31.41 5.63 6.25
C ASP A 330 -30.12 6.24 6.86
N VAL A 331 -29.02 6.09 6.13
CA VAL A 331 -27.72 6.73 6.37
C VAL A 331 -27.47 7.78 5.30
N GLY A 332 -28.25 8.87 5.38
CA GLY A 332 -28.42 9.87 4.33
C GLY A 332 -27.18 10.41 3.62
N ASP A 333 -27.38 10.71 2.33
CA ASP A 333 -26.55 11.40 1.33
C ASP A 333 -25.13 11.81 1.76
N GLY A 334 -24.20 10.85 1.79
CA GLY A 334 -22.76 11.18 1.97
C GLY A 334 -21.86 10.09 2.55
N VAL A 335 -22.37 8.93 2.93
CA VAL A 335 -21.51 7.79 3.27
C VAL A 335 -20.82 7.29 1.99
N VAL A 336 -19.51 7.52 1.89
CA VAL A 336 -18.68 6.92 0.84
C VAL A 336 -18.68 5.41 1.06
N ALA A 337 -19.16 4.65 0.07
CA ALA A 337 -19.16 3.20 0.14
C ALA A 337 -17.73 2.65 0.19
N GLY A 338 -17.46 1.74 1.13
CA GLY A 338 -16.41 0.75 0.98
C GLY A 338 -16.81 -0.28 -0.09
N SER A 339 -15.83 -0.82 -0.79
CA SER A 339 -16.01 -1.87 -1.80
C SER A 339 -16.09 -3.27 -1.17
N VAL A 340 -16.75 -4.28 -1.78
CA VAL A 340 -17.99 -4.18 -2.59
C VAL A 340 -18.88 -5.46 -2.60
N PHE A 341 -20.18 -5.26 -2.87
CA PHE A 341 -21.23 -6.17 -3.43
C PHE A 341 -21.72 -7.46 -2.72
N ILE A 342 -22.79 -8.02 -3.31
CA ILE A 342 -23.54 -9.25 -2.98
C ILE A 342 -24.55 -9.15 -1.79
N GLN A 343 -25.13 -7.98 -1.45
CA GLN A 343 -26.39 -7.71 -0.67
C GLN A 343 -26.36 -7.41 0.87
N THR A 344 -27.20 -7.81 1.88
CA THR A 344 -28.27 -8.82 2.22
C THR A 344 -29.77 -8.40 2.17
N ARG A 345 -30.71 -9.38 2.14
CA ARG A 345 -31.98 -9.40 2.94
C ARG A 345 -32.31 -10.71 3.68
N CYS A 346 -32.92 -10.57 4.87
CA CYS A 346 -33.51 -11.65 5.68
C CYS A 346 -34.97 -11.99 5.26
N ASP A 347 -35.48 -11.44 4.13
CA ASP A 347 -36.78 -11.77 3.54
C ASP A 347 -36.71 -11.94 2.01
N ARG A 348 -37.80 -12.42 1.39
CA ARG A 348 -37.78 -13.01 0.04
C ARG A 348 -37.88 -12.01 -1.13
N SER A 349 -36.96 -11.06 -1.19
CA SER A 349 -36.55 -10.42 -2.44
C SER A 349 -35.18 -9.77 -2.28
N ASP A 350 -34.25 -10.06 -3.20
CA ASP A 350 -32.97 -9.37 -3.38
C ASP A 350 -31.83 -9.71 -2.35
N PHE A 351 -31.60 -11.02 -2.12
CA PHE A 351 -30.29 -11.74 -1.92
C PHE A 351 -29.35 -11.44 -0.70
N GLU A 352 -28.51 -12.41 -0.29
CA GLU A 352 -27.13 -12.52 0.30
C GLU A 352 -26.47 -11.71 1.51
N ARG A 353 -25.46 -10.80 1.31
CA ARG A 353 -24.21 -10.53 2.12
C ARG A 353 -24.23 -9.53 3.30
N ASN A 354 -23.90 -10.00 4.51
CA ASN A 354 -24.13 -9.26 5.76
C ASN A 354 -22.94 -8.42 6.34
N ALA A 355 -21.79 -8.35 5.67
CA ALA A 355 -20.55 -7.79 6.22
C ALA A 355 -20.25 -6.37 5.70
N PHE A 356 -19.87 -5.43 6.58
CA PHE A 356 -19.51 -4.06 6.24
C PHE A 356 -18.34 -3.53 7.09
N SER A 357 -17.37 -2.89 6.41
CA SER A 357 -16.25 -2.18 7.03
C SER A 357 -16.35 -0.65 6.94
N GLN A 358 -15.96 0.06 8.02
CA GLN A 358 -15.79 1.52 7.98
C GLN A 358 -14.59 1.97 8.82
N PRO A 359 -13.67 2.79 8.24
CA PRO A 359 -12.66 3.49 9.00
C PRO A 359 -13.23 4.73 9.70
N THR A 360 -12.92 4.94 10.99
CA THR A 360 -13.22 6.22 11.63
C THR A 360 -12.25 7.30 11.19
N ASN A 361 -12.81 8.46 10.84
CA ASN A 361 -12.13 9.71 10.48
C ASN A 361 -11.46 9.72 9.09
N SER A 362 -11.72 10.77 8.32
CA SER A 362 -11.00 11.15 7.09
C SER A 362 -9.60 11.75 7.38
N SER A 363 -8.98 11.34 8.48
CA SER A 363 -7.73 11.88 9.01
C SER A 363 -6.53 11.05 8.55
N PRO A 364 -5.30 11.62 8.45
CA PRO A 364 -4.09 10.88 8.08
C PRO A 364 -3.66 9.71 8.99
N SER A 365 -4.42 9.40 10.05
CA SER A 365 -4.27 8.15 10.80
C SER A 365 -5.63 7.52 11.04
N ILE A 366 -5.88 6.33 10.48
CA ILE A 366 -7.08 5.55 10.83
C ILE A 366 -6.96 5.13 12.30
N THR A 367 -7.83 5.70 13.14
CA THR A 367 -7.87 5.39 14.57
C THR A 367 -8.57 4.07 14.84
N THR A 368 -9.61 3.75 14.07
CA THR A 368 -10.48 2.59 14.30
C THR A 368 -10.92 1.97 12.99
N SER A 369 -10.83 0.64 12.92
CA SER A 369 -11.52 -0.23 11.97
C SER A 369 -12.74 -0.83 12.68
N VAL A 370 -13.88 -0.81 12.00
CA VAL A 370 -15.11 -1.48 12.43
C VAL A 370 -15.45 -2.51 11.35
N ILE A 371 -15.57 -3.78 11.73
CA ILE A 371 -16.14 -4.84 10.89
C ILE A 371 -17.41 -5.31 11.57
N THR A 372 -18.56 -5.06 10.96
CA THR A 372 -19.86 -5.55 11.44
C THR A 372 -20.36 -6.62 10.49
N VAL A 373 -20.83 -7.73 11.04
CA VAL A 373 -21.46 -8.85 10.33
C VAL A 373 -22.83 -9.09 10.94
N SER A 374 -23.87 -8.94 10.15
CA SER A 374 -25.18 -9.47 10.51
C SER A 374 -25.23 -11.00 10.27
N VAL A 375 -26.10 -11.71 10.97
CA VAL A 375 -26.27 -13.17 10.86
C VAL A 375 -27.77 -13.47 10.67
N CYS A 376 -28.12 -13.94 9.47
CA CYS A 376 -29.43 -14.49 9.13
C CYS A 376 -29.36 -16.03 9.08
N PRO A 377 -30.46 -16.77 9.30
CA PRO A 377 -30.49 -18.21 9.08
C PRO A 377 -30.35 -18.54 7.59
N LEU A 378 -29.26 -19.21 7.21
CA LEU A 378 -28.97 -19.64 5.84
C LEU A 378 -29.23 -21.13 5.64
N ASN A 379 -29.08 -21.63 4.41
CA ASN A 379 -29.09 -23.07 4.15
C ASN A 379 -27.72 -23.68 4.46
N ALA A 380 -27.67 -25.00 4.63
CA ALA A 380 -26.48 -25.71 5.14
C ALA A 380 -25.22 -25.65 4.24
N ASP A 381 -25.34 -25.13 3.01
CA ASP A 381 -24.21 -24.96 2.09
C ASP A 381 -23.45 -23.63 2.30
N ASP A 382 -24.04 -22.66 3.01
CA ASP A 382 -23.52 -21.28 3.13
C ASP A 382 -22.56 -21.05 4.31
N GLU A 383 -22.40 -22.03 5.22
CA GLU A 383 -21.70 -21.96 6.53
C GLU A 383 -20.22 -21.50 6.49
N ARG A 384 -19.65 -21.24 5.31
CA ARG A 384 -18.25 -20.83 5.13
C ARG A 384 -18.07 -19.36 4.79
N VAL A 385 -19.09 -18.69 4.24
CA VAL A 385 -18.92 -17.35 3.63
C VAL A 385 -18.73 -16.27 4.69
N ALA A 386 -19.60 -16.21 5.71
CA ALA A 386 -19.60 -15.18 6.74
C ALA A 386 -18.32 -15.16 7.61
N VAL A 387 -17.69 -16.32 7.79
CA VAL A 387 -16.48 -16.47 8.60
C VAL A 387 -15.25 -15.86 7.93
N HIS A 388 -15.07 -16.07 6.62
CA HIS A 388 -13.90 -15.58 5.90
C HIS A 388 -14.04 -14.12 5.44
N ILE A 389 -15.24 -13.69 5.01
CA ILE A 389 -15.45 -12.33 4.49
C ILE A 389 -15.14 -11.23 5.53
N ALA A 390 -15.25 -11.54 6.83
CA ALA A 390 -14.85 -10.62 7.89
C ALA A 390 -13.33 -10.33 7.92
N ALA A 391 -12.49 -11.23 7.41
CA ALA A 391 -11.07 -11.02 7.21
C ALA A 391 -10.77 -10.25 5.91
N HIS A 392 -11.51 -10.52 4.83
CA HIS A 392 -11.48 -9.74 3.57
C HIS A 392 -11.77 -8.26 3.84
N GLU A 393 -12.91 -7.97 4.47
CA GLU A 393 -13.33 -6.61 4.86
C GLU A 393 -12.29 -5.89 5.74
N TYR A 394 -11.57 -6.61 6.59
CA TYR A 394 -10.51 -6.01 7.40
C TYR A 394 -9.33 -5.53 6.54
N VAL A 395 -8.98 -6.24 5.46
CA VAL A 395 -7.90 -5.83 4.53
C VAL A 395 -8.23 -4.54 3.80
N HIS A 396 -9.48 -4.30 3.39
CA HIS A 396 -9.88 -2.98 2.87
C HIS A 396 -9.59 -1.85 3.87
N THR A 397 -9.78 -2.08 5.18
CA THR A 397 -9.43 -1.07 6.20
C THR A 397 -7.93 -0.84 6.37
N ILE A 398 -7.08 -1.77 5.90
CA ILE A 398 -5.62 -1.64 5.81
C ILE A 398 -5.23 -0.94 4.49
N GLN A 399 -5.87 -1.27 3.37
CA GLN A 399 -5.71 -0.56 2.10
C GLN A 399 -6.00 0.94 2.24
N VAL A 400 -7.08 1.32 2.95
CA VAL A 400 -7.35 2.73 3.25
C VAL A 400 -6.33 3.30 4.25
N ALA A 401 -5.75 2.49 5.14
CA ALA A 401 -4.72 2.93 6.09
C ALA A 401 -3.40 3.34 5.39
N PHE A 402 -3.05 2.68 4.28
CA PHE A 402 -1.95 3.13 3.41
C PHE A 402 -2.25 4.47 2.72
N HIS A 403 -3.51 4.88 2.60
CA HIS A 403 -3.97 6.01 1.78
C HIS A 403 -4.57 7.17 2.62
N PRO A 404 -3.77 7.81 3.51
CA PRO A 404 -4.25 8.84 4.44
C PRO A 404 -4.91 10.04 3.76
N GLY A 405 -6.24 10.16 3.91
CA GLY A 405 -7.04 11.23 3.32
C GLY A 405 -7.29 11.10 1.81
N GLY A 406 -7.01 9.93 1.22
CA GLY A 406 -7.29 9.59 -0.17
C GLY A 406 -8.47 8.64 -0.35
N ASN A 407 -8.80 8.36 -1.61
CA ASN A 407 -9.61 7.21 -2.01
C ASN A 407 -8.64 6.21 -2.66
N ILE A 408 -8.65 4.95 -2.19
CA ILE A 408 -7.75 3.87 -2.66
C ILE A 408 -7.83 3.66 -4.16
N HIS A 409 -9.01 3.84 -4.77
CA HIS A 409 -9.23 3.65 -6.20
C HIS A 409 -8.54 4.70 -7.08
N ASN A 410 -7.98 5.78 -6.52
CA ASN A 410 -7.21 6.78 -7.27
C ASN A 410 -5.72 6.41 -7.42
N THR A 411 -5.25 5.37 -6.74
CA THR A 411 -3.82 5.06 -6.53
C THR A 411 -3.50 3.57 -6.61
N GLN A 412 -4.40 2.70 -6.14
CA GLN A 412 -4.24 1.26 -6.13
C GLN A 412 -4.87 0.63 -7.39
N PRO A 413 -4.15 -0.24 -8.13
CA PRO A 413 -4.69 -1.00 -9.26
C PRO A 413 -5.94 -1.81 -8.91
N CYS A 414 -6.95 -1.81 -9.79
CA CYS A 414 -8.21 -2.51 -9.57
C CYS A 414 -8.06 -4.04 -9.40
N TRP A 415 -7.04 -4.66 -10.00
CA TRP A 415 -6.77 -6.10 -9.77
C TRP A 415 -6.30 -6.39 -8.35
N MET A 416 -5.71 -5.39 -7.67
CA MET A 416 -5.16 -5.54 -6.33
C MET A 416 -6.19 -5.17 -5.25
N THR A 417 -7.05 -4.17 -5.50
CA THR A 417 -8.05 -3.70 -4.52
C THR A 417 -8.92 -4.82 -3.95
N GLU A 418 -9.48 -5.70 -4.78
CA GLU A 418 -10.25 -6.87 -4.29
C GLU A 418 -9.38 -8.14 -4.23
N GLY A 419 -8.34 -8.24 -5.07
CA GLY A 419 -7.49 -9.42 -5.17
C GLY A 419 -6.62 -9.66 -3.93
N GLU A 420 -6.16 -8.60 -3.26
CA GLU A 420 -5.38 -8.70 -2.01
C GLU A 420 -6.25 -9.15 -0.83
N PRO A 421 -7.44 -8.57 -0.56
CA PRO A 421 -8.42 -9.09 0.38
C PRO A 421 -8.79 -10.56 0.14
N GLU A 422 -9.04 -10.95 -1.11
CA GLU A 422 -9.37 -12.34 -1.49
C GLU A 422 -8.23 -13.32 -1.19
N TRP A 423 -7.02 -13.01 -1.64
CA TRP A 423 -5.85 -13.82 -1.30
C TRP A 423 -5.65 -13.90 0.23
N SER A 424 -5.83 -12.77 0.92
CA SER A 424 -5.62 -12.67 2.37
C SER A 424 -6.63 -13.46 3.19
N GLN A 425 -7.93 -13.39 2.88
CA GLN A 425 -8.95 -14.12 3.63
C GLN A 425 -8.80 -15.65 3.52
N ALA A 426 -8.24 -16.11 2.39
CA ALA A 426 -7.89 -17.49 2.18
C ALA A 426 -6.61 -17.87 2.95
N VAL A 427 -5.54 -17.07 2.85
CA VAL A 427 -4.23 -17.43 3.42
C VAL A 427 -4.20 -17.41 4.95
N VAL A 428 -5.15 -16.71 5.58
CA VAL A 428 -5.35 -16.76 7.04
C VAL A 428 -6.19 -17.94 7.53
N ALA A 429 -6.61 -18.87 6.65
CA ALA A 429 -7.30 -20.11 7.05
C ALA A 429 -6.49 -20.97 8.04
N ASP A 430 -7.14 -21.96 8.67
CA ASP A 430 -6.52 -22.86 9.66
C ASP A 430 -5.54 -23.87 9.00
N ASP A 431 -5.79 -24.30 7.76
CA ASP A 431 -4.99 -25.31 7.06
C ASP A 431 -4.94 -25.11 5.53
N PHE A 432 -3.96 -25.75 4.88
CA PHE A 432 -3.71 -25.61 3.43
C PHE A 432 -4.86 -26.12 2.55
N ASN A 433 -5.63 -27.12 2.97
CA ASN A 433 -6.77 -27.60 2.18
C ASN A 433 -7.92 -26.59 2.23
N THR A 434 -8.16 -25.95 3.38
CA THR A 434 -9.11 -24.84 3.50
C THR A 434 -8.67 -23.63 2.68
N TYR A 435 -7.37 -23.29 2.68
CA TYR A 435 -6.79 -22.27 1.78
C TYR A 435 -7.10 -22.57 0.30
N LEU A 436 -6.85 -23.78 -0.18
CA LEU A 436 -7.14 -24.16 -1.58
C LEU A 436 -8.64 -24.20 -1.91
N LEU A 437 -9.51 -24.47 -0.94
CA LEU A 437 -10.97 -24.43 -1.11
C LEU A 437 -11.50 -22.99 -1.22
N LEU A 438 -10.86 -22.04 -0.54
CA LEU A 438 -11.22 -20.61 -0.59
C LEU A 438 -10.64 -19.94 -1.84
N GLN A 439 -9.43 -20.33 -2.26
CA GLN A 439 -8.82 -19.93 -3.54
C GLN A 439 -9.42 -20.63 -4.76
N HIS A 440 -10.71 -20.92 -4.73
CA HIS A 440 -11.42 -21.45 -5.88
C HIS A 440 -11.77 -20.30 -6.82
N PHE A 441 -10.74 -19.71 -7.43
CA PHE A 441 -10.75 -18.51 -8.28
C PHE A 441 -11.59 -18.72 -9.56
N ARG A 442 -12.92 -18.83 -9.42
CA ARG A 442 -13.87 -18.81 -10.53
C ARG A 442 -14.14 -17.35 -10.88
N PRO A 443 -13.83 -16.88 -12.10
CA PRO A 443 -14.17 -15.52 -12.47
C PRO A 443 -15.67 -15.38 -12.65
N TYR A 444 -16.22 -14.32 -12.07
CA TYR A 444 -17.60 -13.90 -12.25
C TYR A 444 -17.61 -12.45 -12.74
N THR A 445 -18.60 -12.11 -13.56
CA THR A 445 -18.91 -10.72 -13.91
C THR A 445 -19.96 -10.17 -12.96
N ILE A 446 -20.14 -8.85 -12.96
CA ILE A 446 -21.24 -8.20 -12.25
C ILE A 446 -21.97 -7.29 -13.24
N GLY A 447 -23.30 -7.40 -13.30
CA GLY A 447 -24.11 -6.58 -14.20
C GLY A 447 -24.15 -5.10 -13.80
N GLN A 448 -24.48 -4.21 -14.75
CA GLN A 448 -24.64 -2.78 -14.45
C GLN A 448 -25.70 -2.57 -13.35
N GLY A 449 -25.28 -1.91 -12.27
CA GLY A 449 -26.03 -1.81 -11.01
C GLY A 449 -25.36 -2.53 -9.84
N GLY A 450 -24.41 -3.45 -10.08
CA GLY A 450 -23.51 -3.99 -9.04
C GLY A 450 -24.04 -5.19 -8.24
N LEU A 451 -25.36 -5.39 -8.19
CA LEU A 451 -25.96 -6.31 -7.22
C LEU A 451 -25.95 -7.79 -7.65
N ASN A 452 -25.86 -8.10 -8.94
CA ASN A 452 -25.97 -9.47 -9.43
C ASN A 452 -24.62 -9.98 -9.97
N PRO A 453 -23.86 -10.80 -9.21
CA PRO A 453 -22.76 -11.57 -9.78
C PRO A 453 -23.29 -12.62 -10.76
N THR A 454 -22.51 -12.94 -11.79
CA THR A 454 -22.81 -14.00 -12.74
C THR A 454 -21.53 -14.77 -13.01
N ASP A 455 -21.50 -16.05 -12.61
CA ASP A 455 -20.39 -16.97 -12.88
C ASP A 455 -20.03 -16.93 -14.38
N SER A 456 -18.74 -16.76 -14.68
CA SER A 456 -18.30 -16.80 -16.07
C SER A 456 -18.40 -18.23 -16.59
N ASN A 457 -19.21 -18.40 -17.65
CA ASN A 457 -19.26 -19.64 -18.43
C ASN A 457 -17.91 -19.96 -19.13
N GLN A 458 -16.90 -19.10 -19.02
CA GLN A 458 -15.57 -19.30 -19.57
C GLN A 458 -14.71 -20.19 -18.66
N LEU A 459 -14.71 -21.50 -18.97
CA LEU A 459 -13.92 -22.52 -18.26
C LEU A 459 -12.43 -22.53 -18.65
N ILE A 460 -12.05 -21.88 -19.77
CA ILE A 460 -10.69 -21.85 -20.31
C ILE A 460 -10.31 -20.40 -20.61
N TRP A 461 -9.17 -19.99 -20.08
CA TRP A 461 -8.64 -18.63 -20.20
C TRP A 461 -7.31 -18.65 -20.94
N THR A 462 -7.14 -17.77 -21.91
CA THR A 462 -5.89 -17.62 -22.64
C THR A 462 -5.00 -16.55 -22.01
N ARG A 463 -3.69 -16.70 -22.19
CA ARG A 463 -2.68 -15.70 -21.82
C ARG A 463 -3.01 -14.29 -22.34
N GLN A 464 -3.64 -14.16 -23.52
CA GLN A 464 -3.92 -12.85 -24.11
C GLN A 464 -5.16 -12.16 -23.52
N GLU A 465 -6.16 -12.92 -23.06
CA GLU A 465 -7.31 -12.37 -22.31
C GLU A 465 -6.85 -11.84 -20.95
N ILE A 466 -6.01 -12.60 -20.24
CA ILE A 466 -5.42 -12.15 -18.97
C ILE A 466 -4.45 -10.98 -19.20
N GLU A 467 -3.65 -10.98 -20.27
CA GLU A 467 -2.75 -9.87 -20.61
C GLU A 467 -3.52 -8.58 -20.95
N THR A 468 -4.74 -8.69 -21.48
CA THR A 468 -5.66 -7.57 -21.68
C THR A 468 -6.21 -7.10 -20.33
N TYR A 469 -6.75 -8.01 -19.52
CA TYR A 469 -7.28 -7.70 -18.19
C TYR A 469 -6.26 -7.03 -17.27
N LEU A 470 -5.02 -7.53 -17.18
CA LEU A 470 -4.00 -6.97 -16.28
C LEU A 470 -3.51 -5.58 -16.71
N LYS A 471 -3.53 -5.27 -18.01
CA LYS A 471 -3.24 -3.90 -18.49
C LYS A 471 -4.40 -2.96 -18.20
N ASP A 472 -5.63 -3.39 -18.47
CA ASP A 472 -6.83 -2.60 -18.23
C ASP A 472 -7.05 -2.31 -16.74
N SER A 473 -6.86 -3.30 -15.88
CA SER A 473 -7.04 -3.19 -14.42
C SER A 473 -5.91 -2.47 -13.68
N ALA A 474 -4.79 -2.17 -14.37
CA ALA A 474 -3.73 -1.32 -13.86
C ALA A 474 -4.00 0.19 -14.05
N ASP A 475 -4.91 0.57 -14.96
CA ASP A 475 -5.30 1.97 -15.15
C ASP A 475 -6.40 2.39 -14.15
N VAL A 476 -5.96 2.86 -12.99
CA VAL A 476 -6.81 3.42 -11.91
C VAL A 476 -7.80 4.49 -12.40
N SER A 477 -7.53 5.17 -13.52
CA SER A 477 -8.43 6.22 -14.03
C SER A 477 -9.66 5.67 -14.77
N THR A 478 -9.63 4.42 -15.26
CA THR A 478 -10.74 3.80 -16.00
C THR A 478 -11.19 2.43 -15.47
N CYS A 479 -10.37 1.70 -14.72
CA CYS A 479 -10.64 0.28 -14.45
C CYS A 479 -11.92 -0.02 -13.67
N GLN A 480 -12.36 0.86 -12.77
CA GLN A 480 -13.65 0.73 -12.06
C GLN A 480 -14.89 0.94 -12.96
N LYS A 481 -14.72 1.50 -14.16
CA LYS A 481 -15.82 1.88 -15.07
C LYS A 481 -16.11 0.80 -16.12
N ARG A 482 -15.61 -0.42 -15.89
CA ARG A 482 -15.64 -1.54 -16.84
C ARG A 482 -16.27 -2.76 -16.17
N ASP A 483 -17.10 -3.48 -16.91
CA ASP A 483 -17.80 -4.68 -16.40
C ASP A 483 -16.84 -5.81 -15.97
N ASN A 484 -15.58 -5.77 -16.43
CA ASN A 484 -14.52 -6.69 -16.01
C ASN A 484 -13.83 -6.32 -14.68
N TRP A 485 -14.25 -5.26 -13.98
CA TRP A 485 -13.81 -4.94 -12.61
C TRP A 485 -13.92 -6.15 -11.67
N ALA A 486 -15.02 -6.90 -11.74
CA ALA A 486 -15.32 -8.03 -10.88
C ALA A 486 -14.32 -9.21 -10.99
N TYR A 487 -13.53 -9.27 -12.07
CA TYR A 487 -12.46 -10.25 -12.21
C TYR A 487 -11.27 -9.99 -11.26
N SER A 488 -11.24 -8.87 -10.53
CA SER A 488 -10.28 -8.60 -9.44
C SER A 488 -10.32 -9.66 -8.34
N TYR A 489 -11.52 -10.11 -7.93
CA TYR A 489 -11.72 -11.17 -6.94
C TYR A 489 -11.09 -12.53 -7.33
N SER A 490 -10.79 -12.76 -8.61
CA SER A 490 -10.39 -14.08 -9.13
C SER A 490 -9.07 -14.00 -9.89
N LEU A 491 -9.03 -13.28 -11.02
CA LEU A 491 -7.81 -13.04 -11.79
C LEU A 491 -6.83 -12.17 -11.00
N GLY A 492 -7.33 -11.17 -10.27
CA GLY A 492 -6.55 -10.31 -9.39
C GLY A 492 -5.99 -11.08 -8.19
N ALA A 493 -6.81 -11.87 -7.50
CA ALA A 493 -6.37 -12.71 -6.38
C ALA A 493 -5.33 -13.76 -6.79
N ALA A 494 -5.51 -14.42 -7.95
CA ALA A 494 -4.50 -15.31 -8.53
C ALA A 494 -3.22 -14.58 -8.96
N THR A 495 -3.30 -13.28 -9.28
CA THR A 495 -2.14 -12.42 -9.56
C THR A 495 -1.39 -12.07 -8.28
N VAL A 496 -2.10 -11.63 -7.23
CA VAL A 496 -1.54 -11.38 -5.89
C VAL A 496 -0.80 -12.61 -5.38
N GLU A 497 -1.42 -13.78 -5.46
CA GLU A 497 -0.80 -15.03 -5.01
C GLU A 497 0.50 -15.36 -5.78
N ALA A 498 0.52 -15.16 -7.11
CA ALA A 498 1.70 -15.33 -7.93
C ALA A 498 2.84 -14.34 -7.55
N LEU A 499 2.48 -13.12 -7.13
CA LEU A 499 3.42 -12.11 -6.64
C LEU A 499 3.97 -12.45 -5.26
N VAL A 500 3.11 -12.91 -4.33
CA VAL A 500 3.54 -13.43 -3.02
C VAL A 500 4.50 -14.62 -3.18
N ALA A 501 4.23 -15.52 -4.13
CA ALA A 501 5.15 -16.63 -4.43
C ALA A 501 6.52 -16.16 -4.96
N LEU A 502 6.64 -14.94 -5.49
CA LEU A 502 7.88 -14.35 -6.00
C LEU A 502 8.63 -13.50 -4.97
N GLY A 503 7.92 -12.72 -4.15
CA GLY A 503 8.49 -11.70 -3.25
C GLY A 503 8.11 -11.81 -1.77
N GLY A 504 7.39 -12.88 -1.40
CA GLY A 504 6.85 -13.05 -0.06
C GLY A 504 5.58 -12.23 0.18
N SER A 505 4.89 -12.53 1.27
CA SER A 505 3.66 -11.84 1.69
C SER A 505 3.86 -10.33 1.82
N GLU A 506 4.98 -9.92 2.39
CA GLU A 506 5.33 -8.51 2.61
C GLU A 506 5.69 -7.75 1.31
N SER A 507 5.81 -8.40 0.14
CA SER A 507 6.02 -7.68 -1.15
C SER A 507 4.77 -7.04 -1.70
N VAL A 508 3.58 -7.58 -1.42
CA VAL A 508 2.31 -6.96 -1.82
C VAL A 508 2.07 -5.73 -0.96
N PHE A 509 2.28 -5.84 0.35
CA PHE A 509 2.13 -4.71 1.27
C PHE A 509 3.17 -3.60 0.96
N ALA A 510 4.39 -3.97 0.57
CA ALA A 510 5.40 -3.03 0.06
C ALA A 510 4.98 -2.33 -1.24
N LEU A 511 4.18 -2.97 -2.09
CA LEU A 511 3.65 -2.39 -3.32
C LEU A 511 2.56 -1.35 -2.99
N ASP A 512 1.68 -1.61 -2.02
CA ASP A 512 0.71 -0.62 -1.52
C ASP A 512 1.36 0.63 -0.90
N GLU A 513 2.36 0.47 -0.02
CA GLU A 513 3.11 1.60 0.58
C GLU A 513 3.75 2.51 -0.49
N ARG A 514 4.09 1.94 -1.65
CA ARG A 514 4.74 2.64 -2.76
C ARG A 514 3.76 3.34 -3.68
N LEU A 515 2.65 2.67 -4.01
CA LEU A 515 1.55 3.25 -4.77
C LEU A 515 0.90 4.39 -4.00
N SER A 516 0.71 4.24 -2.68
CA SER A 516 0.14 5.28 -1.83
C SER A 516 1.06 6.48 -1.61
N ALA A 517 2.38 6.25 -1.55
CA ALA A 517 3.38 7.33 -1.58
C ALA A 517 3.37 8.11 -2.90
N GLY A 518 2.87 7.50 -3.98
CA GLY A 518 2.70 8.09 -5.30
C GLY A 518 3.77 7.69 -6.33
N GLN A 519 4.42 6.53 -6.18
CA GLN A 519 5.19 5.91 -7.28
C GLN A 519 4.23 5.42 -8.37
N SER A 520 4.65 5.46 -9.64
CA SER A 520 3.91 4.76 -10.70
C SER A 520 4.02 3.24 -10.53
N ILE A 521 3.05 2.48 -11.05
CA ILE A 521 3.05 1.01 -10.95
C ILE A 521 4.34 0.37 -11.50
N ASN A 522 4.93 0.94 -12.55
CA ASN A 522 6.19 0.46 -13.13
C ASN A 522 7.41 0.72 -12.22
N GLU A 523 7.46 1.86 -11.52
CA GLU A 523 8.52 2.16 -10.55
C GLU A 523 8.36 1.29 -9.30
N ALA A 524 7.15 1.18 -8.76
CA ALA A 524 6.86 0.37 -7.58
C ALA A 524 7.17 -1.12 -7.84
N PHE A 525 6.77 -1.67 -8.99
CA PHE A 525 7.14 -3.03 -9.39
C PHE A 525 8.65 -3.21 -9.54
N SER A 526 9.34 -2.25 -10.17
CA SER A 526 10.79 -2.34 -10.36
C SER A 526 11.55 -2.31 -9.03
N ASP A 527 11.07 -1.57 -8.04
CA ASP A 527 11.68 -1.49 -6.71
C ASP A 527 11.34 -2.70 -5.81
N VAL A 528 10.19 -3.35 -6.00
CA VAL A 528 9.74 -4.51 -5.20
C VAL A 528 10.19 -5.85 -5.78
N TYR A 529 9.99 -6.05 -7.08
CA TYR A 529 10.21 -7.34 -7.77
C TYR A 529 11.37 -7.35 -8.76
N GLY A 530 12.10 -6.23 -8.91
CA GLY A 530 13.27 -6.11 -9.78
C GLY A 530 12.98 -6.03 -11.28
N ILE A 531 11.70 -6.02 -11.69
CA ILE A 531 11.24 -5.81 -13.07
C ILE A 531 10.03 -4.87 -13.08
N THR A 532 9.80 -4.16 -14.18
CA THR A 532 8.63 -3.29 -14.34
C THR A 532 7.33 -4.09 -14.51
N TRP A 533 6.17 -3.49 -14.19
CA TRP A 533 4.85 -4.10 -14.40
C TRP A 533 4.64 -4.53 -15.86
N ASP A 534 5.00 -3.67 -16.82
CA ASP A 534 4.91 -3.99 -18.26
C ASP A 534 5.75 -5.21 -18.68
N ALA A 535 6.81 -5.53 -17.94
CA ALA A 535 7.64 -6.73 -18.15
C ALA A 535 7.12 -7.95 -17.36
N ALA A 536 6.45 -7.73 -16.22
CA ALA A 536 5.83 -8.75 -15.40
C ALA A 536 4.54 -9.32 -16.02
N VAL A 537 3.68 -8.45 -16.54
CA VAL A 537 2.35 -8.81 -17.08
C VAL A 537 2.43 -10.00 -18.06
N PRO A 538 3.29 -10.02 -19.10
CA PRO A 538 3.31 -11.12 -20.06
C PRO A 538 3.78 -12.47 -19.48
N ILE A 539 4.30 -12.50 -18.24
CA ILE A 539 4.66 -13.71 -17.50
C ILE A 539 3.49 -14.08 -16.56
N LEU A 540 2.99 -13.11 -15.78
CA LEU A 540 1.85 -13.28 -14.87
C LEU A 540 0.60 -13.76 -15.63
N SER A 541 0.36 -13.27 -16.85
CA SER A 541 -0.77 -13.66 -17.68
C SER A 541 -0.74 -15.13 -18.13
N GLU A 542 0.44 -15.74 -18.23
CA GLU A 542 0.58 -17.17 -18.54
C GLU A 542 0.25 -18.01 -17.30
N VAL A 543 0.81 -17.62 -16.15
CA VAL A 543 0.57 -18.22 -14.84
C VAL A 543 -0.92 -18.21 -14.46
N VAL A 544 -1.54 -17.03 -14.51
CA VAL A 544 -2.93 -16.83 -14.10
C VAL A 544 -3.90 -17.51 -15.08
N ALA A 545 -3.64 -17.45 -16.40
CA ALA A 545 -4.44 -18.19 -17.38
C ALA A 545 -4.49 -19.70 -17.07
N GLU A 546 -3.36 -20.30 -16.70
CA GLU A 546 -3.30 -21.72 -16.31
C GLU A 546 -4.00 -21.98 -14.96
N LYS A 547 -3.72 -21.18 -13.92
CA LYS A 547 -4.33 -21.38 -12.58
C LYS A 547 -5.86 -21.27 -12.63
N ILE A 548 -6.38 -20.29 -13.35
CA ILE A 548 -7.82 -20.06 -13.51
C ILE A 548 -8.46 -21.16 -14.37
N THR A 549 -7.85 -21.55 -15.49
CA THR A 549 -8.33 -22.70 -16.28
C THR A 549 -8.35 -24.00 -15.45
N LYS A 550 -7.40 -24.17 -14.52
CA LYS A 550 -7.35 -25.33 -13.62
C LYS A 550 -8.32 -25.26 -12.43
N SER A 551 -8.81 -24.09 -12.00
CA SER A 551 -9.82 -23.99 -10.94
C SER A 551 -11.16 -24.60 -11.37
N PHE A 552 -11.50 -24.54 -12.65
CA PHE A 552 -12.67 -25.22 -13.22
C PHE A 552 -12.49 -26.74 -13.41
N SER A 553 -11.29 -27.28 -13.23
CA SER A 553 -11.02 -28.72 -13.41
C SER A 553 -11.36 -29.55 -12.17
N SER A 554 -11.67 -30.84 -12.37
CA SER A 554 -11.75 -31.82 -11.28
C SER A 554 -10.43 -32.05 -10.53
N GLN A 555 -9.33 -31.43 -11.00
CA GLN A 555 -8.01 -31.48 -10.38
C GLN A 555 -7.66 -30.20 -9.59
N ALA A 556 -8.57 -29.23 -9.46
CA ALA A 556 -8.29 -27.91 -8.85
C ALA A 556 -7.54 -27.97 -7.50
N LEU A 557 -7.90 -28.93 -6.64
CA LEU A 557 -7.32 -29.15 -5.31
C LEU A 557 -6.18 -30.19 -5.26
N THR A 558 -5.82 -30.80 -6.40
CA THR A 558 -4.90 -31.95 -6.51
C THR A 558 -3.78 -31.77 -7.53
N TYR A 559 -3.87 -30.80 -8.47
CA TYR A 559 -2.75 -30.44 -9.35
C TYR A 559 -1.62 -29.71 -8.61
N GLN A 560 -1.92 -29.19 -7.43
CA GLN A 560 -1.06 -28.34 -6.63
C GLN A 560 -0.20 -29.17 -5.66
N THR A 561 1.07 -28.80 -5.52
CA THR A 561 1.93 -29.36 -4.47
C THR A 561 1.44 -28.90 -3.11
N LYS A 562 1.59 -29.76 -2.09
CA LYS A 562 1.25 -29.42 -0.70
C LYS A 562 2.52 -29.12 0.10
N PRO A 563 2.50 -28.11 0.99
CA PRO A 563 3.57 -27.82 1.94
C PRO A 563 3.69 -28.88 3.05
#